data_AF-A0A946VVG7-F1
#
_entry.id   AF-A0A946VVG7-F1
#
_cell.length_a   1.000
_cell.length_b   1.000
_cell.length_c   1.000
_cell.angle_alpha   90.00
_cell.angle_beta   90.00
_cell.angle_gamma   90.00
#
_symmetry.space_group_name_H-M   'P 1'
#
loop_
_entity.id
_entity.type
_entity.pdbx_description
1 polymer ?
#
loop_
_entity_poly.entity_id
_entity_poly.type
_entity_poly.pdbx_seq_one_letter_code
_entity_poly.pdbx_strand_id
1 'polypeptide(L)'
;MNDVALVGLLTLAIGIGFFLGKRAAKAAAQRAAFAPDKNYFQGLNYLLNEQPDKAVEAFVDSLDVNSYTLETHLALGKLMRRQGQVDRAIRIHQNLLARPVLEEADQHQVHLELARDFMAAGLLDRAEVLLQEVIGESTELRGIAQRY
;
A
#
# COMPACT_ATOMS: atom_id res chain seq x y z
N MET A 1 39.53 41.06 -20.90
CA MET A 1 39.96 39.83 -20.19
C MET A 1 39.11 39.53 -18.97
N ASN A 2 38.54 40.53 -18.28
CA ASN A 2 37.70 40.31 -17.09
C ASN A 2 36.30 39.75 -17.38
N ASP A 3 35.72 40.02 -18.56
CA ASP A 3 34.34 39.59 -18.88
C ASP A 3 34.22 38.07 -19.04
N VAL A 4 35.24 37.43 -19.62
CA VAL A 4 35.30 35.96 -19.74
C VAL A 4 35.44 35.30 -18.38
N ALA A 5 36.21 35.91 -17.47
CA ALA A 5 36.34 35.44 -16.09
C ALA A 5 35.00 35.56 -15.33
N LEU A 6 34.28 36.67 -15.51
CA LEU A 6 32.93 36.88 -14.94
C LEU A 6 31.92 35.85 -15.42
N VAL A 7 31.88 35.57 -16.73
CA VAL A 7 30.97 34.56 -17.31
C VAL A 7 31.34 33.14 -16.84
N GLY A 8 32.63 32.83 -16.71
CA GLY A 8 33.09 31.56 -16.15
C GLY A 8 32.67 31.38 -14.68
N LEU A 9 32.76 32.45 -13.87
CA LEU A 9 32.36 32.43 -12.46
C LEU A 9 30.83 32.24 -12.32
N LEU A 10 30.05 32.92 -13.16
CA LEU A 10 28.59 32.82 -13.19
C LEU A 10 28.10 31.41 -13.55
N THR A 11 28.68 30.81 -14.60
CA THR A 11 28.31 29.45 -15.01
C THR A 11 28.70 28.40 -13.97
N LEU A 12 29.86 28.57 -13.32
CA LEU A 12 30.28 27.72 -12.19
C LEU A 12 29.32 27.84 -11.00
N ALA A 13 28.91 29.06 -10.64
CA ALA A 13 27.97 29.29 -9.55
C ALA A 13 26.59 28.64 -9.82
N ILE A 14 26.08 28.73 -11.05
CA ILE A 14 24.83 28.08 -11.45
C ILE A 14 24.97 26.56 -11.37
N GLY A 15 26.08 25.99 -11.85
CA GLY A 15 26.34 24.54 -11.79
C GLY A 15 26.39 24.01 -10.35
N ILE A 16 27.08 24.72 -9.46
CA ILE A 16 27.15 24.38 -8.03
C ILE A 16 25.78 24.50 -7.37
N GLY A 17 25.05 25.60 -7.63
CA GLY A 17 23.70 25.82 -7.10
C GLY A 17 22.71 24.72 -7.53
N PHE A 18 22.73 24.33 -8.80
CA PHE A 18 21.89 23.27 -9.33
C PHE A 18 22.23 21.90 -8.72
N PHE A 19 23.53 21.59 -8.57
CA PHE A 19 23.97 20.33 -7.97
C PHE A 19 23.59 20.23 -6.49
N LEU A 20 23.82 21.29 -5.71
CA LEU A 20 23.41 21.38 -4.31
C LEU A 20 21.89 21.32 -4.17
N GLY A 21 21.15 22.03 -5.02
CA GLY A 21 19.69 22.01 -5.06
C GLY A 21 19.13 20.61 -5.33
N LYS A 22 19.67 19.89 -6.32
CA LYS A 22 19.27 18.50 -6.60
C LYS A 22 19.57 17.55 -5.44
N ARG A 23 20.71 17.69 -4.77
CA ARG A 23 21.05 16.87 -3.61
C ARG A 23 20.14 17.16 -2.41
N ALA A 24 19.84 18.44 -2.15
CA ALA A 24 18.92 18.84 -1.10
C ALA A 24 17.49 18.33 -1.38
N ALA A 25 17.01 18.45 -2.62
CA ALA A 25 15.71 17.93 -3.04
C ALA A 25 15.63 16.40 -2.88
N LYS A 26 16.69 15.67 -3.27
CA LYS A 26 16.75 14.21 -3.08
C LYS A 26 16.75 13.82 -1.60
N ALA A 27 17.50 14.53 -0.75
CA ALA A 27 17.51 14.29 0.69
C ALA A 27 16.17 14.64 1.36
N ALA A 28 15.47 15.67 0.88
CA ALA A 28 14.13 16.04 1.34
C ALA A 28 13.09 14.99 0.93
N ALA A 29 13.14 14.52 -0.32
CA ALA A 29 12.27 13.45 -0.80
C ALA A 29 12.47 12.15 0.00
N GLN A 30 13.72 11.80 0.32
CA GLN A 30 14.01 10.65 1.19
C GLN A 30 13.42 10.84 2.59
N ARG A 31 13.57 12.01 3.22
CA ARG A 31 12.97 12.26 4.54
C ARG A 31 11.45 12.22 4.52
N ALA A 32 10.82 12.74 3.47
CA ALA A 32 9.37 12.67 3.31
C ALA A 32 8.87 11.23 3.17
N ALA A 33 9.65 10.36 2.52
CA ALA A 33 9.34 8.93 2.43
C ALA A 33 9.47 8.18 3.76
N PHE A 34 10.18 8.73 4.76
CA PHE A 34 10.29 8.16 6.11
C PHE A 34 9.47 8.91 7.17
N ALA A 35 8.68 9.91 6.76
CA ALA A 35 7.79 10.62 7.69
C ALA A 35 6.62 9.68 8.06
N PRO A 36 6.30 9.50 9.35
CA PRO A 36 5.19 8.66 9.75
C PRO A 36 3.88 9.14 9.11
N ASP A 37 3.10 8.22 8.55
CA ASP A 37 1.81 8.53 7.95
C ASP A 37 0.90 9.22 8.98
N LYS A 38 0.08 10.17 8.52
CA LYS A 38 -0.94 10.84 9.35
C LYS A 38 -1.82 9.82 10.09
N ASN A 39 -2.07 8.66 9.48
CA ASN A 39 -2.86 7.58 10.06
C ASN A 39 -2.19 6.94 11.29
N TYR A 40 -0.86 6.94 11.37
CA TYR A 40 -0.12 6.45 12.55
C TYR A 40 -0.44 7.29 13.79
N PHE A 41 -0.42 8.62 13.64
CA PHE A 41 -0.78 9.53 14.74
C PHE A 41 -2.26 9.43 15.12
N GLN A 42 -3.13 9.14 14.15
CA GLN A 42 -4.54 8.90 14.41
C GLN A 42 -4.75 7.60 15.20
N GLY A 43 -4.01 6.54 14.89
CA GLY A 43 -4.02 5.29 15.66
C GLY A 43 -3.59 5.49 17.11
N LEU A 44 -2.52 6.27 17.34
CA LEU A 44 -2.12 6.65 18.70
C LEU A 44 -3.20 7.45 19.43
N ASN A 45 -3.86 8.39 18.76
CA ASN A 45 -4.96 9.14 19.35
C ASN A 45 -6.14 8.21 19.73
N TYR A 46 -6.46 7.21 18.92
CA TYR A 46 -7.50 6.24 19.29
C TYR A 46 -7.10 5.38 20.49
N LEU A 47 -5.84 4.95 20.60
CA LEU A 47 -5.36 4.24 21.80
C LEU A 47 -5.48 5.09 23.06
N LEU A 48 -5.06 6.36 22.99
CA LEU A 48 -5.13 7.28 24.13
C LEU A 48 -6.57 7.54 24.59
N ASN A 49 -7.54 7.42 23.69
CA ASN A 49 -8.97 7.56 23.97
C ASN A 49 -9.68 6.22 24.19
N GLU A 50 -8.93 5.16 24.53
CA GLU A 50 -9.46 3.82 24.83
C GLU A 50 -10.33 3.21 23.71
N GLN A 51 -10.00 3.51 22.45
CA GLN A 51 -10.67 2.98 21.25
C GLN A 51 -9.76 2.01 20.49
N PRO A 52 -9.46 0.82 21.04
CA PRO A 52 -8.47 -0.10 20.48
C PRO A 52 -8.86 -0.60 19.08
N ASP A 53 -10.15 -0.78 18.80
CA ASP A 53 -10.61 -1.25 17.48
C ASP A 53 -10.33 -0.25 16.36
N LYS A 54 -10.56 1.05 16.62
CA LYS A 54 -10.26 2.11 15.66
C LYS A 54 -8.76 2.38 15.54
N ALA A 55 -8.02 2.15 16.62
CA ALA A 55 -6.57 2.24 16.60
C ALA A 55 -5.96 1.18 15.67
N VAL A 56 -6.42 -0.07 15.78
CA VAL A 56 -5.99 -1.16 14.88
C VAL A 56 -6.23 -0.78 13.42
N GLU A 57 -7.42 -0.24 13.11
CA GLU A 57 -7.76 0.24 11.78
C GLU A 57 -6.82 1.34 11.29
N ALA A 58 -6.62 2.40 12.07
CA ALA A 58 -5.73 3.50 11.68
C ALA A 58 -4.27 3.04 11.53
N PHE A 59 -3.82 2.06 12.32
CA PHE A 59 -2.50 1.48 12.16
C PHE A 59 -2.37 0.63 10.90
N VAL A 60 -3.36 -0.20 10.58
CA VAL A 60 -3.40 -0.95 9.32
C VAL A 60 -3.33 0.01 8.14
N ASP A 61 -4.06 1.13 8.18
CA ASP A 61 -4.04 2.15 7.12
C ASP A 61 -2.72 2.93 7.05
N SER A 62 -1.97 3.00 8.16
CA SER A 62 -0.65 3.65 8.24
C SER A 62 0.51 2.76 7.79
N LEU A 63 0.29 1.45 7.67
CA LEU A 63 1.30 0.54 7.17
C LEU A 63 1.48 0.78 5.67
N ASP A 64 2.71 1.09 5.26
CA ASP A 64 3.07 1.19 3.86
C ASP A 64 2.89 -0.18 3.21
N VAL A 65 1.89 -0.29 2.34
CA VAL A 65 1.75 -1.44 1.45
C VAL A 65 2.72 -1.24 0.29
N ASN A 66 3.83 -1.98 0.36
CA ASN A 66 4.74 -2.21 -0.75
C ASN A 66 4.85 -3.72 -1.00
N SER A 67 5.43 -4.12 -2.14
CA SER A 67 5.58 -5.52 -2.56
C SER A 67 6.22 -6.40 -1.47
N TYR A 68 7.14 -5.86 -0.67
CA TYR A 68 7.80 -6.58 0.43
C TYR A 68 6.90 -6.84 1.64
N THR A 69 5.84 -6.06 1.81
CA THR A 69 4.90 -6.15 2.95
C THR A 69 3.56 -6.79 2.57
N LEU A 70 3.32 -7.05 1.28
CA LEU A 70 2.07 -7.63 0.78
C LEU A 70 1.76 -8.96 1.46
N GLU A 71 2.72 -9.88 1.49
CA GLU A 71 2.53 -11.20 2.12
C GLU A 71 2.12 -11.10 3.59
N THR A 72 2.66 -10.11 4.30
CA THR A 72 2.32 -9.86 5.71
C THR A 72 0.86 -9.44 5.86
N HIS A 73 0.38 -8.54 5.01
CA HIS A 73 -1.02 -8.10 5.03
C HIS A 73 -1.98 -9.22 4.62
N LEU A 74 -1.62 -10.02 3.62
CA LEU A 74 -2.38 -11.21 3.23
C LEU A 74 -2.47 -12.23 4.38
N ALA A 75 -1.36 -12.47 5.08
CA ALA A 75 -1.35 -13.34 6.25
C ALA A 75 -2.23 -12.80 7.39
N LEU A 76 -2.20 -11.48 7.61
CA LEU A 76 -3.04 -10.82 8.61
C LEU A 76 -4.53 -10.93 8.26
N GLY A 77 -4.92 -10.66 7.01
CA GLY A 77 -6.31 -10.83 6.55
C GLY A 77 -6.80 -12.27 6.72
N LYS A 78 -5.99 -13.26 6.34
CA LYS A 78 -6.27 -14.70 6.57
C LYS A 78 -6.48 -15.01 8.06
N LEU A 79 -5.65 -14.45 8.94
CA LEU A 79 -5.76 -14.63 10.38
C LEU A 79 -7.07 -14.04 10.92
N MET A 80 -7.42 -12.82 10.51
CA MET A 80 -8.67 -12.17 10.91
C MET A 80 -9.89 -12.98 10.46
N ARG A 81 -9.91 -13.46 9.22
CA ARG A 81 -10.98 -14.34 8.71
C ARG A 81 -11.10 -15.61 9.55
N ARG A 82 -9.98 -16.26 9.89
CA ARG A 82 -9.97 -17.46 10.75
C ARG A 82 -10.46 -17.22 12.17
N GLN A 83 -10.28 -16.02 12.70
CA GLN A 83 -10.79 -15.62 14.01
C GLN A 83 -12.28 -15.20 13.98
N GLY A 84 -12.95 -15.30 12.83
CA GLY A 84 -14.34 -14.84 12.65
C GLY A 84 -14.47 -13.32 12.50
N GLN A 85 -13.36 -12.58 12.46
CA GLN A 85 -13.34 -11.14 12.24
C GLN A 85 -13.37 -10.83 10.74
N VAL A 86 -14.40 -11.33 10.05
CA VAL A 86 -14.49 -11.31 8.57
C VAL A 86 -14.54 -9.87 8.04
N ASP A 87 -15.26 -8.96 8.70
CA ASP A 87 -15.31 -7.55 8.31
C ASP A 87 -13.93 -6.89 8.31
N ARG A 88 -13.06 -7.26 9.27
CA ARG A 88 -11.68 -6.75 9.30
C ARG A 88 -10.84 -7.33 8.17
N ALA A 89 -11.02 -8.62 7.87
CA ALA A 89 -10.32 -9.27 6.75
C ALA A 89 -10.66 -8.60 5.40
N ILE A 90 -11.97 -8.37 5.14
CA ILE A 90 -12.46 -7.67 3.95
C ILE A 90 -11.76 -6.32 3.80
N ARG A 91 -11.72 -5.54 4.88
CA ARG A 91 -11.11 -4.21 4.86
C ARG A 91 -9.62 -4.24 4.59
N ILE A 92 -8.88 -5.17 5.22
CA ILE A 92 -7.45 -5.35 4.98
C ILE A 92 -7.18 -5.62 3.50
N HIS A 93 -7.90 -6.57 2.89
CA HIS A 93 -7.67 -6.89 1.48
C HIS A 93 -8.20 -5.82 0.51
N GLN A 94 -9.27 -5.09 0.84
CA GLN A 94 -9.70 -3.91 0.06
C GLN A 94 -8.65 -2.79 0.08
N ASN A 95 -8.04 -2.55 1.23
CA ASN A 95 -6.98 -1.55 1.36
C ASN A 95 -5.74 -1.90 0.52
N LEU A 96 -5.44 -3.19 0.33
CA LEU A 96 -4.38 -3.64 -0.56
C LEU A 96 -4.66 -3.27 -2.02
N LEU A 97 -5.91 -3.43 -2.49
CA LEU A 97 -6.32 -3.09 -3.86
C LEU A 97 -6.34 -1.59 -4.13
N ALA A 98 -6.58 -0.77 -3.11
CA ALA A 98 -6.63 0.69 -3.25
C ALA A 98 -5.26 1.33 -3.54
N ARG A 99 -4.15 0.57 -3.50
CA ARG A 99 -2.79 1.10 -3.61
C ARG A 99 -2.12 0.68 -4.94
N PRO A 100 -1.66 1.65 -5.77
CA PRO A 100 -1.28 1.44 -7.18
C PRO A 100 0.12 0.82 -7.40
N VAL A 101 0.66 0.04 -6.46
CA VAL A 101 2.05 -0.49 -6.50
C VAL A 101 2.10 -2.02 -6.64
N LEU A 102 0.96 -2.69 -6.71
CA LEU A 102 0.92 -4.15 -6.84
C LEU A 102 1.13 -4.59 -8.28
N GLU A 103 2.00 -5.58 -8.49
CA GLU A 103 2.10 -6.27 -9.78
C GLU A 103 0.77 -6.98 -10.09
N GLU A 104 0.46 -7.21 -11.36
CA GLU A 104 -0.80 -7.86 -11.79
C GLU A 104 -1.05 -9.20 -11.08
N ALA A 105 0.01 -10.01 -10.92
CA ALA A 105 -0.08 -11.29 -10.21
C ALA A 105 -0.47 -11.12 -8.74
N ASP A 106 0.06 -10.09 -8.07
CA ASP A 106 -0.26 -9.75 -6.69
C ASP A 106 -1.71 -9.28 -6.56
N GLN A 107 -2.20 -8.48 -7.52
CA GLN A 107 -3.59 -8.03 -7.56
C GLN A 107 -4.55 -9.22 -7.66
N HIS A 108 -4.27 -10.18 -8.54
CA HIS A 108 -5.09 -11.40 -8.66
C HIS A 108 -5.10 -12.23 -7.38
N GLN A 109 -3.96 -12.29 -6.67
CA GLN A 109 -3.88 -12.95 -5.38
C GLN A 109 -4.72 -12.23 -4.31
N VAL A 110 -4.70 -10.88 -4.29
CA VAL A 110 -5.54 -10.08 -3.39
C VAL A 110 -7.03 -10.25 -3.73
N HIS A 111 -7.41 -10.24 -5.01
CA HIS A 111 -8.79 -10.51 -5.46
C HIS A 111 -9.29 -11.88 -4.97
N LEU A 112 -8.45 -12.92 -5.09
CA LEU A 112 -8.80 -14.26 -4.60
C LEU A 112 -8.99 -14.29 -3.08
N GLU A 113 -8.13 -13.62 -2.31
CA GLU A 113 -8.27 -13.56 -0.86
C GLU A 113 -9.48 -12.72 -0.41
N LEU A 114 -9.79 -11.63 -1.09
CA LEU A 114 -10.98 -10.82 -0.83
C LEU A 114 -12.26 -11.58 -1.18
N ALA A 115 -12.27 -12.35 -2.28
CA ALA A 115 -13.39 -13.23 -2.61
C ALA A 115 -13.64 -14.27 -1.51
N ARG A 116 -12.58 -14.84 -0.93
CA ARG A 116 -12.66 -15.76 0.22
C ARG A 116 -13.24 -15.10 1.45
N ASP A 117 -12.93 -13.83 1.71
CA ASP A 117 -13.54 -13.08 2.79
C ASP A 117 -15.03 -12.84 2.54
N PHE A 118 -15.41 -12.45 1.33
CA PHE A 118 -16.83 -12.28 0.97
C PHE A 118 -17.61 -13.58 1.10
N MET A 119 -17.05 -14.71 0.69
CA MET A 119 -17.68 -16.02 0.91
C MET A 119 -17.85 -16.31 2.41
N ALA A 120 -16.83 -16.03 3.23
CA ALA A 120 -16.92 -16.21 4.69
C ALA A 120 -17.98 -15.28 5.34
N ALA A 121 -18.28 -14.14 4.73
CA ALA A 121 -19.35 -13.22 5.13
C ALA A 121 -20.72 -13.58 4.54
N GLY A 122 -20.81 -14.57 3.64
CA GLY A 122 -22.04 -14.91 2.91
C GLY A 122 -22.41 -13.93 1.78
N LEU A 123 -21.49 -13.02 1.41
CA LEU A 123 -21.68 -12.03 0.35
C LEU A 123 -21.31 -12.63 -1.03
N LEU A 124 -22.06 -13.65 -1.45
CA LEU A 124 -21.70 -14.50 -2.59
C LEU A 124 -21.64 -13.73 -3.92
N ASP A 125 -22.54 -12.79 -4.17
CA ASP A 125 -22.55 -11.99 -5.40
C ASP A 125 -21.23 -11.21 -5.60
N ARG A 126 -20.68 -10.67 -4.50
CA ARG A 126 -19.41 -9.93 -4.55
C ARG A 126 -18.21 -10.85 -4.71
N ALA A 127 -18.27 -12.03 -4.09
CA ALA A 127 -17.24 -13.04 -4.25
C ALA A 127 -17.17 -13.52 -5.70
N GLU A 128 -18.32 -13.77 -6.33
CA GLU A 128 -18.41 -14.25 -7.71
C GLU A 128 -17.75 -13.27 -8.69
N VAL A 129 -18.05 -11.97 -8.57
CA VAL A 129 -17.45 -10.93 -9.44
C VAL A 129 -15.91 -11.01 -9.42
N LEU A 130 -15.32 -11.06 -8.22
CA LEU A 130 -13.87 -11.14 -8.08
C LEU A 130 -13.29 -12.47 -8.59
N LEU A 131 -13.99 -13.58 -8.38
CA LEU A 131 -13.56 -14.89 -8.88
C LEU A 131 -13.58 -14.93 -10.41
N GLN A 132 -14.59 -14.35 -11.05
CA GLN A 132 -14.67 -14.27 -12.50
C GLN A 132 -13.53 -13.45 -13.09
N GLU A 133 -13.16 -12.34 -12.46
CA GLU A 133 -11.99 -11.53 -12.82
C GLU A 133 -10.69 -12.36 -12.75
N VAL A 134 -10.46 -13.04 -11.62
CA VAL A 134 -9.28 -13.91 -11.45
C VAL A 134 -9.26 -15.05 -12.48
N ILE A 135 -10.41 -15.64 -12.83
CA ILE A 135 -10.52 -16.69 -13.85
C ILE A 135 -10.17 -16.16 -15.25
N GLY A 136 -10.63 -14.95 -15.57
CA GLY A 136 -10.38 -14.30 -16.85
C GLY A 136 -8.90 -13.95 -17.03
N GLU A 137 -8.28 -13.41 -15.98
CA GLU A 137 -6.99 -12.72 -16.09
C GLU A 137 -5.80 -13.54 -15.57
N SER A 138 -5.97 -14.36 -14.54
CA SER A 138 -4.88 -15.15 -13.95
C SER A 138 -4.88 -16.59 -14.48
N THR A 139 -3.87 -16.95 -15.28
CA THR A 139 -3.72 -18.34 -15.73
C THR A 139 -3.36 -19.28 -14.58
N GLU A 140 -2.57 -18.81 -13.62
CA GLU A 140 -2.11 -19.59 -12.47
C GLU A 140 -3.23 -19.84 -11.45
N LEU A 141 -4.00 -18.80 -11.10
CA LEU A 141 -5.04 -18.89 -10.07
C LEU A 141 -6.39 -19.37 -10.60
N ARG A 142 -6.59 -19.44 -11.93
CA ARG A 142 -7.84 -19.90 -12.56
C ARG A 142 -8.36 -21.22 -11.97
N GLY A 143 -7.50 -22.22 -11.85
CA GLY A 143 -7.89 -23.54 -11.35
C GLY A 143 -8.27 -23.55 -9.87
N ILE A 144 -7.79 -22.56 -9.09
CA ILE A 144 -8.17 -22.38 -7.68
C ILE A 144 -9.50 -21.63 -7.60
N ALA A 145 -9.66 -20.56 -8.38
CA ALA A 145 -10.86 -19.74 -8.40
C ALA A 145 -12.10 -20.54 -8.86
N GLN A 146 -11.96 -21.44 -9.82
CA GLN A 146 -13.06 -22.31 -10.32
C GLN A 146 -13.57 -23.35 -9.31
N ARG A 147 -12.88 -23.56 -8.18
CA ARG A 147 -13.29 -24.55 -7.17
C ARG A 147 -14.26 -23.99 -6.14
N TYR A 148 -14.48 -22.69 -6.16
CA TYR A 148 -15.42 -21.96 -5.31
C TYR A 148 -16.72 -21.74 -6.06
#